data_AF-A0A8X6YXN9-F1
#
_entry.id   AF-A0A8X6YXN9-F1
#
_cell.length_a   1.000
_cell.length_b   1.000
_cell.length_c   1.000
_cell.angle_alpha   90.00
_cell.angle_beta   90.00
_cell.angle_gamma   90.00
#
_symmetry.space_group_name_H-M   'P 1'
#
loop_
_entity.id
_entity.type
_entity.pdbx_description
1 polymer ?
#
loop_
_entity_poly.entity_id
_entity_poly.type
_entity_poly.pdbx_seq_one_letter_code
_entity_poly.pdbx_strand_id
1 'polypeptide(L)'
;MATSVEDQVKSVNPSDSEITVGEEVTELSTVLNENINSVPQPNEPLACASTSDDNVENRSPVKEKSSVINDKSDSIYQIKWISRNGIKSPIITQNENGPCPLIAITNVLIMKGRITVPSLADFVTTENLMAYLGDCILESIPKNIPEGTQLNFEQNMHDAMAVLPKLQTGLDVNVKFTGISDFEYTPECIIFDLLRIPLYHGWLIDPQMLDVVSVVGTCSYNQLVEKIINSKCSLNPENVTEALIAENFLEKTASQLTYHGLCELTSKLKEDELCVLFRNNHFSSLMKHKNCLYQLVTDQGFVNENVVWETLNNIEGDGQFVDSDFIPVPPKSSDLVLPPDLSTEKQIDQDFLVALSLQEEQQKQKTTSLNGKTLKRKN
;
A
#
# COMPACT_ATOMS: atom_id res chain seq x y z
N MET A 1 -55.71 -16.34 -25.94
CA MET A 1 -56.94 -16.17 -25.15
C MET A 1 -56.50 -15.56 -23.82
N ALA A 2 -56.26 -14.25 -23.73
CA ALA A 2 -57.21 -13.13 -23.75
C ALA A 2 -58.26 -13.24 -22.64
N THR A 3 -58.06 -12.47 -21.56
CA THR A 3 -59.10 -11.63 -20.94
C THR A 3 -58.44 -10.65 -19.96
N SER A 4 -58.55 -9.38 -20.33
CA SER A 4 -58.28 -8.15 -19.58
C SER A 4 -59.50 -7.82 -18.70
N VAL A 5 -59.31 -7.14 -17.56
CA VAL A 5 -60.32 -6.20 -17.04
C VAL A 5 -59.60 -5.02 -16.38
N GLU A 6 -59.95 -3.83 -16.86
CA GLU A 6 -59.47 -2.50 -16.52
C GLU A 6 -60.20 -1.88 -15.30
N ASP A 7 -59.57 -0.79 -14.83
CA ASP A 7 -60.15 0.44 -14.27
C ASP A 7 -60.86 0.49 -12.91
N GLN A 8 -60.28 1.33 -12.03
CA GLN A 8 -61.00 2.50 -11.51
C GLN A 8 -60.06 3.62 -11.03
N VAL A 9 -60.07 4.72 -11.80
CA VAL A 9 -59.61 6.06 -11.45
C VAL A 9 -60.71 6.76 -10.65
N LYS A 10 -60.38 7.41 -9.52
CA LYS A 10 -61.14 8.57 -9.00
C LYS A 10 -60.22 9.62 -8.39
N SER A 11 -60.31 10.79 -8.98
CA SER A 11 -59.75 12.08 -8.60
C SER A 11 -60.50 12.72 -7.43
N VAL A 12 -59.78 13.36 -6.50
CA VAL A 12 -60.20 14.59 -5.80
C VAL A 12 -58.95 15.39 -5.38
N ASN A 13 -58.89 16.64 -5.82
CA ASN A 13 -58.07 17.77 -5.34
C ASN A 13 -59.04 18.98 -5.25
N PRO A 14 -58.69 20.15 -4.70
CA PRO A 14 -57.76 20.49 -3.62
C PRO A 14 -58.42 21.46 -2.58
N SER A 15 -57.71 21.84 -1.52
CA SER A 15 -57.97 23.13 -0.84
C SER A 15 -56.74 23.61 -0.04
N ASP A 16 -56.16 24.68 -0.56
CA ASP A 16 -55.53 25.85 0.04
C ASP A 16 -55.19 25.87 1.54
N SER A 17 -53.92 26.16 1.83
CA SER A 17 -53.55 27.24 2.76
C SER A 17 -52.12 27.72 2.48
N GLU A 18 -52.04 28.93 1.92
CA GLU A 18 -50.87 29.80 1.84
C GLU A 18 -50.34 30.16 3.24
N ILE A 19 -49.03 30.41 3.37
CA ILE A 19 -48.37 31.45 4.19
C ILE A 19 -46.90 31.53 3.69
N THR A 20 -46.60 32.45 2.78
CA THR A 20 -45.97 33.78 2.98
C THR A 20 -44.43 33.76 2.98
N VAL A 21 -43.91 34.37 1.92
CA VAL A 21 -42.53 34.71 1.60
C VAL A 21 -42.05 35.86 2.48
N GLY A 22 -40.80 35.79 2.96
CA GLY A 22 -40.05 36.92 3.48
C GLY A 22 -38.73 37.02 2.72
N GLU A 23 -38.67 37.93 1.75
CA GLU A 23 -37.45 38.41 1.10
C GLU A 23 -36.68 39.31 2.06
N GLU A 24 -35.36 39.14 2.14
CA GLU A 24 -34.45 40.27 2.33
C GLU A 24 -33.24 40.05 1.42
N VAL A 25 -33.17 40.86 0.36
CA VAL A 25 -32.04 41.03 -0.55
C VAL A 25 -31.53 42.45 -0.35
N THR A 26 -30.23 42.60 -0.07
CA THR A 26 -29.30 43.70 -0.44
C THR A 26 -28.10 43.65 0.51
N GLU A 27 -26.84 43.89 0.15
CA GLU A 27 -26.07 44.01 -1.08
C GLU A 27 -24.60 44.15 -0.60
N LEU A 28 -23.64 43.56 -1.35
CA LEU A 28 -22.30 44.07 -1.70
C LEU A 28 -21.36 44.56 -0.55
N SER A 29 -20.09 44.16 -0.44
CA SER A 29 -19.06 44.09 -1.48
C SER A 29 -17.71 43.52 -0.95
N THR A 30 -16.85 43.12 -1.89
CA THR A 30 -15.37 43.18 -1.87
C THR A 30 -14.60 42.30 -0.87
N VAL A 31 -14.03 41.18 -1.34
CA VAL A 31 -12.58 41.03 -1.63
C VAL A 31 -12.39 39.98 -2.73
N LEU A 32 -11.89 40.40 -3.88
CA LEU A 32 -11.34 39.56 -4.95
C LEU A 32 -9.82 39.48 -4.76
N ASN A 33 -9.25 38.40 -5.32
CA ASN A 33 -7.85 38.21 -5.72
C ASN A 33 -6.84 37.83 -4.63
N GLU A 34 -6.32 36.59 -4.65
CA GLU A 34 -5.16 36.17 -5.46
C GLU A 34 -4.54 34.89 -4.86
N ASN A 35 -4.44 33.83 -5.67
CA ASN A 35 -3.34 32.84 -5.74
C ASN A 35 -3.83 31.47 -6.22
N ILE A 36 -3.94 31.35 -7.54
CA ILE A 36 -3.91 30.07 -8.25
C ILE A 36 -2.69 30.14 -9.16
N ASN A 37 -1.69 29.26 -8.92
CA ASN A 37 -0.88 28.61 -9.96
C ASN A 37 0.31 27.86 -9.33
N SER A 38 0.30 26.54 -9.44
CA SER A 38 1.53 25.73 -9.52
C SER A 38 1.22 24.31 -9.99
N VAL A 39 1.27 24.12 -11.30
CA VAL A 39 1.44 22.83 -11.96
C VAL A 39 2.92 22.69 -12.33
N PRO A 40 3.62 21.59 -12.01
CA PRO A 40 4.93 21.32 -12.57
C PRO A 40 4.87 20.23 -13.65
N GLN A 41 5.46 20.52 -14.81
CA GLN A 41 5.80 19.54 -15.85
C GLN A 41 7.15 19.91 -16.51
N PRO A 42 7.78 18.97 -17.26
CA PRO A 42 9.17 18.58 -17.03
C PRO A 42 10.18 19.15 -18.05
N ASN A 43 11.47 19.15 -17.67
CA ASN A 43 12.58 19.58 -18.51
C ASN A 43 13.18 18.41 -19.29
N GLU A 44 13.39 18.62 -20.59
CA GLU A 44 14.30 17.86 -21.46
C GLU A 44 15.26 18.82 -22.21
N PRO A 45 16.39 18.32 -22.76
CA PRO A 45 17.70 18.98 -22.68
C PRO A 45 18.13 19.71 -23.95
N LEU A 46 18.96 20.76 -23.80
CA LEU A 46 19.63 21.43 -24.92
C LEU A 46 20.96 20.75 -25.29
N ALA A 47 21.04 20.33 -26.54
CA ALA A 47 22.25 20.00 -27.27
C ALA A 47 23.03 21.27 -27.68
N CYS A 48 24.36 21.18 -27.80
CA CYS A 48 25.14 22.08 -28.65
C CYS A 48 26.40 21.38 -29.20
N ALA A 49 26.67 21.67 -30.46
CA ALA A 49 27.61 20.97 -31.34
C ALA A 49 29.00 21.65 -31.45
N SER A 50 30.01 20.79 -31.63
CA SER A 50 31.25 20.86 -32.43
C SER A 50 31.91 22.20 -32.83
N THR A 51 33.25 22.29 -32.66
CA THR A 51 34.35 22.24 -33.69
C THR A 51 35.65 22.83 -33.09
N SER A 52 36.71 22.02 -32.83
CA SER A 52 37.93 21.74 -33.64
C SER A 52 39.04 22.81 -33.56
N ASP A 53 40.23 22.41 -33.07
CA ASP A 53 41.54 22.73 -33.68
C ASP A 53 42.70 21.94 -33.03
N ASP A 54 43.62 21.47 -33.88
CA ASP A 54 44.73 20.53 -33.66
C ASP A 54 45.99 21.12 -32.99
N ASN A 55 46.74 20.32 -32.20
CA ASN A 55 48.14 19.89 -32.50
C ASN A 55 48.96 19.35 -31.29
N VAL A 56 49.40 18.08 -31.43
CA VAL A 56 50.79 17.55 -31.37
C VAL A 56 51.62 17.48 -30.05
N GLU A 57 51.87 16.22 -29.67
CA GLU A 57 53.07 15.55 -29.09
C GLU A 57 53.59 15.78 -27.65
N ASN A 58 53.55 14.68 -26.87
CA ASN A 58 54.68 13.89 -26.33
C ASN A 58 54.74 13.65 -24.79
N ARG A 59 55.05 12.38 -24.46
CA ARG A 59 55.50 11.77 -23.18
C ARG A 59 54.49 11.38 -22.08
N SER A 60 54.28 10.07 -21.95
CA SER A 60 53.95 9.31 -20.72
C SER A 60 55.14 9.32 -19.71
N PRO A 61 55.04 8.79 -18.46
CA PRO A 61 53.93 8.03 -17.84
C PRO A 61 53.54 8.41 -16.38
N VAL A 62 52.28 8.06 -16.03
CA VAL A 62 51.75 7.60 -14.72
C VAL A 62 51.95 8.47 -13.48
N LYS A 63 50.84 9.03 -12.98
CA LYS A 63 50.44 8.98 -11.55
C LYS A 63 48.94 9.24 -11.40
N GLU A 64 48.30 8.27 -10.75
CA GLU A 64 46.89 8.17 -10.39
C GLU A 64 46.29 9.48 -9.90
N LYS A 65 45.19 9.91 -10.54
CA LYS A 65 44.16 10.75 -9.90
C LYS A 65 42.79 10.35 -10.44
N SER A 66 42.08 9.61 -9.59
CA SER A 66 40.64 9.74 -9.35
C SER A 66 39.76 9.82 -10.60
N SER A 67 39.57 8.66 -11.24
CA SER A 67 38.40 8.43 -12.07
C SER A 67 37.17 8.26 -11.18
N VAL A 68 36.26 9.23 -11.31
CA VAL A 68 34.79 9.10 -11.19
C VAL A 68 34.35 7.69 -10.80
N ILE A 69 34.04 7.50 -9.52
CA ILE A 69 33.27 6.36 -9.05
C ILE A 69 31.85 6.61 -9.56
N ASN A 70 31.43 5.82 -10.55
CA ASN A 70 30.02 5.65 -10.84
C ASN A 70 29.36 5.08 -9.58
N ASP A 71 28.48 5.85 -8.95
CA ASP A 71 27.55 5.40 -7.90
C ASP A 71 26.51 4.42 -8.49
N LYS A 72 26.97 3.25 -8.96
CA LYS A 72 26.16 2.04 -8.90
C LYS A 72 26.47 1.40 -7.56
N SER A 73 25.86 1.90 -6.50
CA SER A 73 25.72 1.09 -5.30
C SER A 73 24.95 -0.15 -5.72
N ASP A 74 25.62 -1.30 -5.80
CA ASP A 74 24.95 -2.58 -5.89
C ASP A 74 23.88 -2.57 -4.81
N SER A 75 22.60 -2.60 -5.21
CA SER A 75 21.50 -2.59 -4.26
C SER A 75 21.50 -3.96 -3.59
N ILE A 76 22.16 -4.00 -2.43
CA ILE A 76 22.42 -5.17 -1.60
C ILE A 76 21.31 -5.27 -0.56
N TYR A 77 20.74 -6.47 -0.43
CA TYR A 77 19.67 -6.80 0.51
C TYR A 77 20.15 -7.82 1.52
N GLN A 78 19.62 -7.75 2.75
CA GLN A 78 20.07 -8.62 3.83
C GLN A 78 19.30 -9.96 3.85
N ILE A 79 20.12 -10.98 4.13
CA ILE A 79 19.91 -12.36 4.55
C ILE A 79 19.18 -12.58 5.87
N LYS A 80 17.86 -12.70 5.96
CA LYS A 80 17.25 -13.21 7.20
C LYS A 80 17.02 -14.72 7.12
N TRP A 81 17.69 -15.49 7.98
CA TRP A 81 17.51 -16.93 8.07
C TRP A 81 16.47 -17.29 9.13
N ILE A 82 15.34 -17.85 8.70
CA ILE A 82 14.24 -18.30 9.56
C ILE A 82 14.23 -19.82 9.70
N SER A 83 13.63 -20.34 10.77
CA SER A 83 13.45 -21.78 10.98
C SER A 83 12.04 -22.19 10.58
N ARG A 84 11.88 -22.79 9.39
CA ARG A 84 10.57 -23.24 8.90
C ARG A 84 10.52 -24.77 8.96
N ASN A 85 9.62 -25.32 9.77
CA ASN A 85 9.49 -26.77 9.98
C ASN A 85 10.83 -27.45 10.35
N GLY A 86 11.67 -26.75 11.12
CA GLY A 86 13.02 -27.22 11.50
C GLY A 86 14.10 -27.12 10.42
N ILE A 87 13.78 -26.57 9.24
CA ILE A 87 14.73 -26.33 8.14
C ILE A 87 15.04 -24.84 8.09
N LYS A 88 16.34 -24.50 7.99
CA LYS A 88 16.76 -23.12 7.74
C LYS A 88 16.30 -22.68 6.34
N SER A 89 15.48 -21.64 6.29
CA SER A 89 14.96 -21.04 5.06
C SER A 89 15.34 -19.56 5.02
N PRO A 90 15.87 -19.06 3.90
CA PRO A 90 16.20 -17.65 3.78
C PRO A 90 14.95 -16.83 3.44
N ILE A 91 14.87 -15.61 3.95
CA ILE A 91 13.98 -14.56 3.45
C ILE A 91 14.81 -13.30 3.19
N ILE A 92 14.50 -12.63 2.10
CA ILE A 92 15.18 -11.40 1.68
C ILE A 92 14.45 -10.22 2.33
N THR A 93 15.21 -9.37 3.02
CA THR A 93 14.68 -8.14 3.61
C THR A 93 14.86 -6.95 2.67
N GLN A 94 14.10 -5.89 2.88
CA GLN A 94 14.15 -4.65 2.13
C GLN A 94 14.44 -3.46 3.06
N ASN A 95 15.01 -2.41 2.48
CA ASN A 95 15.10 -1.08 3.07
C ASN A 95 13.89 -0.21 2.65
N GLU A 96 13.74 1.00 3.19
CA GLU A 96 12.58 1.89 2.96
C GLU A 96 12.27 2.17 1.46
N ASN A 97 13.27 2.08 0.58
CA ASN A 97 13.13 2.30 -0.87
C ASN A 97 13.43 1.03 -1.69
N GLY A 98 13.31 -0.15 -1.07
CA GLY A 98 13.65 -1.42 -1.72
C GLY A 98 12.66 -1.80 -2.83
N PRO A 99 13.08 -2.67 -3.77
CA PRO A 99 12.22 -3.14 -4.86
C PRO A 99 11.21 -4.17 -4.32
N CYS A 100 10.17 -3.68 -3.66
CA CYS A 100 9.16 -4.53 -3.03
C CYS A 100 8.52 -5.57 -3.98
N PRO A 101 8.28 -5.32 -5.29
CA PRO A 101 7.74 -6.34 -6.18
C PRO A 101 8.72 -7.51 -6.36
N LEU A 102 10.00 -7.20 -6.59
CA LEU A 102 11.06 -8.19 -6.75
C LEU A 102 11.22 -9.04 -5.49
N ILE A 103 11.25 -8.39 -4.31
CA ILE A 103 11.45 -9.07 -3.03
C ILE A 103 10.23 -9.93 -2.67
N ALA A 104 9.01 -9.42 -2.87
CA ALA A 104 7.79 -10.19 -2.61
C ALA A 104 7.70 -11.46 -3.46
N ILE A 105 8.02 -11.36 -4.75
CA ILE A 105 8.07 -12.51 -5.68
C ILE A 105 9.17 -13.49 -5.26
N THR A 106 10.38 -12.99 -5.01
CA THR A 106 11.53 -13.83 -4.63
C THR A 106 11.22 -14.61 -3.35
N ASN A 107 10.71 -13.95 -2.31
CA ASN A 107 10.39 -14.60 -1.04
C ASN A 107 9.31 -15.67 -1.21
N VAL A 108 8.28 -15.43 -2.02
CA VAL A 108 7.28 -16.47 -2.35
C VAL A 108 7.94 -17.67 -3.04
N LEU A 109 8.85 -17.45 -3.98
CA LEU A 109 9.54 -18.55 -4.68
C LEU A 109 10.51 -19.31 -3.77
N ILE A 110 11.27 -18.63 -2.91
CA ILE A 110 12.12 -19.26 -1.91
C ILE A 110 11.27 -20.11 -0.98
N MET A 111 10.16 -19.57 -0.50
CA MET A 111 9.24 -20.27 0.39
C MET A 111 8.51 -21.44 -0.30
N LYS A 112 8.32 -21.39 -1.61
CA LYS A 112 7.83 -22.53 -2.40
C LYS A 112 8.94 -23.57 -2.69
N GLY A 113 10.19 -23.30 -2.30
CA GLY A 113 11.34 -24.16 -2.57
C GLY A 113 11.82 -24.14 -4.01
N ARG A 114 11.43 -23.13 -4.80
CA ARG A 114 11.85 -22.96 -6.21
C ARG A 114 13.17 -22.22 -6.35
N ILE A 115 13.53 -21.39 -5.36
CA ILE A 115 14.82 -20.69 -5.29
C ILE A 115 15.58 -21.22 -4.08
N THR A 116 16.85 -21.58 -4.30
CA THR A 116 17.78 -21.96 -3.23
C THR A 116 18.88 -20.92 -3.12
N VAL A 117 18.96 -20.25 -1.97
CA VAL A 117 20.04 -19.29 -1.67
C VAL A 117 21.17 -20.01 -0.93
N PRO A 118 22.45 -19.75 -1.23
CA PRO A 118 23.58 -20.36 -0.54
C PRO A 118 23.53 -20.14 0.99
N SER A 119 23.71 -21.19 1.78
CA SER A 119 23.56 -21.16 3.25
C SER A 119 24.56 -20.28 4.02
N LEU A 120 25.63 -19.83 3.37
CA LEU A 120 26.66 -18.95 3.92
C LEU A 120 26.46 -17.48 3.50
N ALA A 121 25.41 -17.18 2.74
CA ALA A 121 25.13 -15.83 2.28
C ALA A 121 24.35 -15.05 3.35
N ASP A 122 24.90 -13.90 3.75
CA ASP A 122 24.24 -12.91 4.61
C ASP A 122 23.63 -11.76 3.80
N PHE A 123 23.97 -11.68 2.51
CA PHE A 123 23.55 -10.61 1.60
C PHE A 123 23.29 -11.16 0.21
N VAL A 124 22.41 -10.48 -0.53
CA VAL A 124 22.10 -10.78 -1.94
C VAL A 124 22.03 -9.49 -2.73
N THR A 125 22.54 -9.47 -3.96
CA THR A 125 22.42 -8.29 -4.82
C THR A 125 21.14 -8.37 -5.65
N THR A 126 20.72 -7.22 -6.15
CA THR A 126 19.64 -7.16 -7.14
C THR A 126 19.93 -8.06 -8.36
N GLU A 127 21.17 -8.09 -8.85
CA GLU A 127 21.55 -8.96 -9.97
C GLU A 127 21.32 -10.45 -9.67
N ASN A 128 21.64 -10.89 -8.44
CA ASN A 128 21.36 -12.26 -8.02
C ASN A 128 19.86 -12.56 -7.98
N LEU A 129 19.04 -11.65 -7.43
CA LEU A 129 17.58 -11.80 -7.41
C LEU A 129 17.00 -11.90 -8.82
N MET A 130 17.44 -11.03 -9.72
CA MET A 130 17.05 -11.04 -11.12
C MET A 130 17.44 -12.35 -11.81
N ALA A 131 18.64 -12.87 -11.56
CA ALA A 131 19.09 -14.13 -12.10
C ALA A 131 18.21 -15.29 -11.60
N TYR A 132 17.91 -15.36 -10.30
CA TYR A 132 17.03 -16.40 -9.75
C TYR A 132 15.62 -16.36 -10.35
N LEU A 133 15.05 -15.16 -10.55
CA LEU A 133 13.76 -15.02 -11.23
C LEU A 133 13.85 -15.45 -12.69
N GLY A 134 14.89 -15.03 -13.41
CA GLY A 134 15.15 -15.43 -14.79
C GLY A 134 15.21 -16.95 -14.96
N ASP A 135 15.96 -17.63 -14.09
CA ASP A 135 16.05 -19.09 -14.08
C ASP A 135 14.68 -19.73 -13.82
N CYS A 136 13.90 -19.22 -12.85
CA CYS A 136 12.56 -19.73 -12.55
C CYS A 136 11.57 -19.56 -13.72
N ILE A 137 11.69 -18.47 -14.49
CA ILE A 137 10.88 -18.23 -15.70
C ILE A 137 11.30 -19.20 -16.80
N LEU A 138 12.59 -19.41 -17.02
CA LEU A 138 13.09 -20.37 -18.02
C LEU A 138 12.74 -21.83 -17.66
N GLU A 139 12.70 -22.18 -16.38
CA GLU A 139 12.22 -23.49 -15.93
C GLU A 139 10.71 -23.68 -16.10
N SER A 140 9.93 -22.59 -16.19
CA SER A 140 8.49 -22.64 -16.40
C SER A 140 8.12 -23.08 -17.83
N ILE A 141 9.10 -23.14 -18.74
CA ILE A 141 8.93 -23.53 -20.14
C ILE A 141 8.42 -24.99 -20.22
N PRO A 142 7.20 -25.22 -20.74
CA PRO A 142 6.71 -26.57 -20.94
C PRO A 142 7.58 -27.33 -21.94
N LYS A 143 7.98 -28.56 -21.61
CA LYS A 143 8.86 -29.38 -22.47
C LYS A 143 8.20 -29.81 -23.79
N ASN A 144 6.87 -29.81 -23.85
CA ASN A 144 6.07 -30.15 -25.03
C ASN A 144 5.04 -29.04 -25.25
N ILE A 145 5.34 -28.06 -26.09
CA ILE A 145 4.41 -27.00 -26.44
C ILE A 145 3.66 -27.40 -27.72
N PRO A 146 2.32 -27.50 -27.71
CA PRO A 146 1.55 -27.65 -28.93
C PRO A 146 1.85 -26.51 -29.92
N GLU A 147 2.07 -26.80 -31.21
CA GLU A 147 2.46 -25.82 -32.24
C GLU A 147 1.58 -24.56 -32.24
N GLY A 148 0.27 -24.70 -32.01
CA GLY A 148 -0.67 -23.57 -31.95
C GLY A 148 -0.53 -22.65 -30.73
N THR A 149 0.15 -23.08 -29.67
CA THR A 149 0.36 -22.31 -28.42
C THR A 149 1.80 -21.82 -28.24
N GLN A 150 2.71 -22.26 -29.12
CA GLN A 150 4.12 -21.93 -29.02
C GLN A 150 4.38 -20.44 -29.16
N LEU A 151 3.79 -19.80 -30.17
CA LEU A 151 3.95 -18.36 -30.40
C LEU A 151 3.45 -17.51 -29.22
N ASN A 152 2.33 -17.90 -28.60
CA ASN A 152 1.80 -17.20 -27.43
C ASN A 152 2.75 -17.33 -26.22
N PHE A 153 3.34 -18.50 -26.03
CA PHE A 153 4.30 -18.72 -24.96
C PHE A 153 5.60 -17.95 -25.19
N GLU A 154 6.11 -17.95 -26.43
CA GLU A 154 7.31 -17.18 -26.82
C GLU A 154 7.09 -15.68 -26.62
N GLN A 155 5.92 -15.15 -26.97
CA GLN A 155 5.57 -13.75 -26.72
C GLN A 155 5.52 -13.45 -25.22
N ASN A 156 4.85 -14.28 -24.43
CA ASN A 156 4.78 -14.10 -22.97
C ASN A 156 6.18 -14.12 -22.32
N MET A 157 7.10 -14.94 -22.82
CA MET A 157 8.50 -14.94 -22.38
C MET A 157 9.21 -13.64 -22.73
N HIS A 158 9.04 -13.17 -23.97
CA HIS A 158 9.63 -11.91 -24.40
C HIS A 158 9.15 -10.74 -23.54
N ASP A 159 7.83 -10.66 -23.30
CA ASP A 159 7.20 -9.63 -22.49
C ASP A 159 7.68 -9.69 -21.04
N ALA A 160 7.80 -10.90 -20.46
CA ALA A 160 8.33 -11.08 -19.11
C ALA A 160 9.78 -10.60 -18.97
N MET A 161 10.64 -10.93 -19.95
CA MET A 161 12.04 -10.50 -19.94
C MET A 161 12.17 -8.98 -20.10
N ALA A 162 11.24 -8.33 -20.81
CA ALA A 162 11.18 -6.88 -20.93
C ALA A 162 10.70 -6.19 -19.64
N VAL A 163 9.82 -6.85 -18.87
CA VAL A 163 9.27 -6.33 -17.60
C VAL A 163 10.22 -6.54 -16.43
N LEU A 164 11.04 -7.59 -16.43
CA LEU A 164 11.95 -7.96 -15.34
C LEU A 164 12.70 -6.75 -14.73
N PRO A 165 13.37 -5.88 -15.50
CA PRO A 165 14.05 -4.71 -14.94
C PRO A 165 13.13 -3.75 -14.18
N LYS A 166 11.84 -3.64 -14.57
CA LYS A 166 10.87 -2.76 -13.90
C LYS A 166 10.57 -3.21 -12.47
N LEU A 167 10.71 -4.50 -12.15
CA LEU A 167 10.53 -5.01 -10.77
C LEU A 167 11.47 -4.33 -9.76
N GLN A 168 12.59 -3.75 -10.23
CA GLN A 168 13.53 -3.01 -9.40
C GLN A 168 13.07 -1.59 -9.07
N THR A 169 12.37 -0.95 -10.00
CA THR A 169 12.01 0.48 -9.93
C THR A 169 10.56 0.72 -9.54
N GLY A 170 9.69 -0.27 -9.75
CA GLY A 170 8.26 -0.16 -9.51
C GLY A 170 7.47 -0.94 -10.56
N LEU A 171 6.41 -1.62 -10.11
CA LEU A 171 5.53 -2.40 -10.97
C LEU A 171 4.16 -1.75 -11.03
N ASP A 172 3.77 -1.31 -12.22
CA ASP A 172 2.48 -0.66 -12.43
C ASP A 172 1.37 -1.71 -12.52
N VAL A 173 0.41 -1.61 -11.58
CA VAL A 173 -0.79 -2.45 -11.55
C VAL A 173 -2.01 -1.55 -11.46
N ASN A 174 -3.08 -1.94 -12.16
CA ASN A 174 -4.34 -1.21 -12.12
C ASN A 174 -5.45 -2.15 -11.63
N VAL A 175 -5.90 -1.94 -10.39
CA VAL A 175 -6.92 -2.79 -9.74
C VAL A 175 -8.32 -2.49 -10.28
N LYS A 176 -9.21 -3.47 -10.20
CA LYS A 176 -10.66 -3.29 -10.29
C LYS A 176 -11.28 -3.63 -8.95
N PHE A 177 -12.34 -2.94 -8.58
CA PHE A 177 -12.90 -3.06 -7.23
C PHE A 177 -13.91 -4.23 -7.07
N THR A 178 -13.99 -5.12 -8.06
CA THR A 178 -15.01 -6.17 -8.20
C THR A 178 -14.63 -7.51 -7.56
N GLY A 179 -13.33 -7.76 -7.34
CA GLY A 179 -12.85 -9.04 -6.82
C GLY A 179 -11.37 -8.99 -6.49
N ILE A 180 -10.91 -9.88 -5.59
CA ILE A 180 -9.53 -9.86 -5.07
C ILE A 180 -8.42 -10.11 -6.10
N SER A 181 -8.76 -10.69 -7.27
CA SER A 181 -7.81 -10.99 -8.36
C SER A 181 -8.03 -10.11 -9.58
N ASP A 182 -8.91 -9.12 -9.48
CA ASP A 182 -9.37 -8.38 -10.65
C ASP A 182 -8.42 -7.21 -10.90
N PHE A 183 -7.44 -7.44 -11.77
CA PHE A 183 -6.57 -6.40 -12.30
C PHE A 183 -6.89 -6.14 -13.78
N GLU A 184 -6.63 -4.93 -14.25
CA GLU A 184 -6.45 -4.71 -15.68
C GLU A 184 -5.20 -5.47 -16.13
N TYR A 185 -5.31 -6.20 -17.24
CA TYR A 185 -4.18 -6.94 -17.76
C TYR A 185 -3.15 -5.96 -18.32
N THR A 186 -2.03 -5.85 -17.61
CA THR A 186 -0.85 -5.13 -18.04
C THR A 186 0.27 -6.12 -18.36
N PRO A 187 1.22 -5.79 -19.26
CA PRO A 187 2.39 -6.63 -19.50
C PRO A 187 3.12 -7.00 -18.21
N GLU A 188 3.12 -6.10 -17.23
CA GLU A 188 3.70 -6.25 -15.90
C GLU A 188 3.14 -7.47 -15.14
N CYS A 189 1.87 -7.82 -15.34
CA CYS A 189 1.22 -8.93 -14.65
C CYS A 189 1.70 -10.31 -15.15
N ILE A 190 2.31 -10.41 -16.34
CA ILE A 190 2.71 -11.69 -16.94
C ILE A 190 3.70 -12.48 -16.07
N ILE A 191 4.51 -11.76 -15.27
CA ILE A 191 5.51 -12.36 -14.39
C ILE A 191 4.87 -13.27 -13.34
N PHE A 192 3.71 -12.87 -12.80
CA PHE A 192 2.98 -13.64 -11.80
C PHE A 192 2.39 -14.92 -12.40
N ASP A 193 1.84 -14.82 -13.61
CA ASP A 193 1.27 -15.96 -14.35
C ASP A 193 2.32 -17.01 -14.69
N LEU A 194 3.49 -16.58 -15.18
CA LEU A 194 4.61 -17.47 -15.54
C LEU A 194 5.22 -18.15 -14.32
N LEU A 195 5.40 -17.40 -13.23
CA LEU A 195 5.94 -17.92 -11.98
C LEU A 195 4.91 -18.74 -11.19
N ARG A 196 3.64 -18.76 -11.63
CA ARG A 196 2.50 -19.40 -10.95
C ARG A 196 2.34 -18.88 -9.52
N ILE A 197 2.38 -17.56 -9.39
CA ILE A 197 2.18 -16.83 -8.15
C ILE A 197 0.87 -16.07 -8.27
N PRO A 198 -0.14 -16.36 -7.44
CA PRO A 198 -1.34 -15.54 -7.41
C PRO A 198 -1.01 -14.11 -6.96
N LEU A 199 -1.52 -13.13 -7.70
CA LEU A 199 -1.52 -11.72 -7.31
C LEU A 199 -2.92 -11.36 -6.80
N TYR A 200 -2.99 -10.77 -5.62
CA TYR A 200 -4.25 -10.35 -5.00
C TYR A 200 -4.20 -8.90 -4.51
N HIS A 201 -5.36 -8.28 -4.33
CA HIS A 201 -5.56 -7.05 -3.58
C HIS A 201 -6.84 -7.16 -2.73
N GLY A 202 -6.99 -6.27 -1.74
CA GLY A 202 -8.17 -6.22 -0.87
C GLY A 202 -9.00 -4.94 -1.02
N TRP A 203 -8.76 -4.17 -2.08
CA TRP A 203 -9.47 -2.93 -2.38
C TRP A 203 -10.77 -3.22 -3.15
N LEU A 204 -11.81 -3.63 -2.43
CA LEU A 204 -13.10 -4.03 -3.01
C LEU A 204 -14.22 -3.10 -2.54
N ILE A 205 -15.24 -2.94 -3.37
CA ILE A 205 -16.48 -2.28 -2.94
C ILE A 205 -17.28 -3.23 -2.06
N ASP A 206 -17.82 -2.73 -0.96
CA ASP A 206 -18.79 -3.48 -0.17
C ASP A 206 -20.13 -3.55 -0.93
N PRO A 207 -20.67 -4.75 -1.25
CA PRO A 207 -21.96 -4.91 -1.92
C PRO A 207 -23.14 -4.26 -1.19
N GLN A 208 -23.00 -3.96 0.11
CA GLN A 208 -24.02 -3.24 0.88
C GLN A 208 -24.12 -1.75 0.50
N MET A 209 -23.05 -1.16 -0.07
CA MET A 209 -23.02 0.22 -0.53
C MET A 209 -23.53 0.34 -1.96
N LEU A 210 -24.84 0.17 -2.15
CA LEU A 210 -25.48 0.14 -3.48
C LEU A 210 -25.17 1.37 -4.33
N ASP A 211 -25.13 2.56 -3.74
CA ASP A 211 -24.84 3.81 -4.44
C ASP A 211 -23.40 3.79 -5.02
N VAL A 212 -22.44 3.28 -4.26
CA VAL A 212 -21.03 3.16 -4.70
C VAL A 212 -20.92 2.08 -5.77
N VAL A 213 -21.60 0.94 -5.61
CA VAL A 213 -21.63 -0.14 -6.59
C VAL A 213 -22.19 0.36 -7.93
N SER A 214 -23.27 1.13 -7.93
CA SER A 214 -23.85 1.67 -9.18
C SER A 214 -22.92 2.67 -9.87
N VAL A 215 -22.21 3.49 -9.09
CA VAL A 215 -21.34 4.55 -9.62
C VAL A 215 -20.02 3.99 -10.13
N VAL A 216 -19.36 3.13 -9.35
CA VAL A 216 -18.04 2.57 -9.70
C VAL A 216 -18.19 1.42 -10.70
N GLY A 217 -19.24 0.61 -10.57
CA GLY A 217 -19.52 -0.49 -11.48
C GLY A 217 -18.34 -1.44 -11.64
N THR A 218 -17.88 -1.61 -12.88
CA THR A 218 -16.74 -2.47 -13.25
C THR A 218 -15.49 -1.67 -13.62
N CYS A 219 -15.41 -0.39 -13.26
CA CYS A 219 -14.26 0.45 -13.57
C CYS A 219 -13.00 -0.06 -12.86
N SER A 220 -11.87 0.03 -13.55
CA SER A 220 -10.56 -0.01 -12.90
C SER A 220 -10.27 1.31 -12.17
N TYR A 221 -9.23 1.37 -11.34
CA TYR A 221 -8.83 2.58 -10.64
C TYR A 221 -8.59 3.75 -11.62
N ASN A 222 -7.82 3.54 -12.68
CA ASN A 222 -7.56 4.58 -13.68
C ASN A 222 -8.84 5.08 -14.36
N GLN A 223 -9.74 4.16 -14.75
CA GLN A 223 -11.02 4.50 -15.35
C GLN A 223 -11.92 5.28 -14.39
N LEU A 224 -11.90 4.94 -13.10
CA LEU A 224 -12.69 5.62 -12.08
C LEU A 224 -12.17 7.04 -11.85
N VAL A 225 -10.85 7.24 -11.79
CA VAL A 225 -10.24 8.57 -11.66
C VAL A 225 -10.59 9.44 -12.88
N GLU A 226 -10.48 8.91 -14.09
CA GLU A 226 -10.91 9.63 -15.31
C GLU A 226 -12.41 9.96 -15.27
N LYS A 227 -13.25 9.01 -14.84
CA LYS A 227 -14.70 9.22 -14.68
C LYS A 227 -14.99 10.36 -13.70
N ILE A 228 -14.29 10.42 -12.56
CA ILE A 228 -14.44 11.49 -11.57
C ILE A 228 -14.08 12.85 -12.20
N ILE A 229 -12.93 12.95 -12.87
CA ILE A 229 -12.49 14.22 -13.48
C ILE A 229 -13.50 14.71 -14.53
N ASN A 230 -13.93 13.83 -15.42
CA ASN A 230 -14.88 14.18 -16.48
C ASN A 230 -16.26 14.57 -15.93
N SER A 231 -16.70 13.89 -14.87
CA SER A 231 -18.03 14.07 -14.29
C SER A 231 -18.13 15.31 -13.39
N LYS A 232 -17.02 15.72 -12.74
CA LYS A 232 -16.94 16.97 -11.96
C LYS A 232 -17.13 18.23 -12.81
N CYS A 233 -16.65 18.21 -14.04
CA CYS A 233 -16.78 19.32 -14.97
C CYS A 233 -18.10 19.28 -15.77
N SER A 234 -18.99 18.33 -15.48
CA SER A 234 -20.25 18.17 -16.19
C SER A 234 -21.30 19.20 -15.77
N LEU A 235 -22.16 19.59 -16.71
CA LEU A 235 -23.31 20.46 -16.44
C LEU A 235 -24.51 19.67 -15.86
N ASN A 236 -24.47 18.34 -15.90
CA ASN A 236 -25.53 17.50 -15.34
C ASN A 236 -25.30 17.27 -13.83
N PRO A 237 -26.23 17.69 -12.94
CA PRO A 237 -26.09 17.50 -11.50
C PRO A 237 -25.98 16.02 -11.07
N GLU A 238 -26.55 15.08 -11.82
CA GLU A 238 -26.44 13.65 -11.53
C GLU A 238 -24.99 13.17 -11.66
N ASN A 239 -24.31 13.55 -12.75
CA ASN A 239 -22.90 13.20 -12.98
C ASN A 239 -21.99 13.77 -11.89
N VAL A 240 -22.26 15.01 -11.43
CA VAL A 240 -21.52 15.62 -10.34
C VAL A 240 -21.73 14.83 -9.04
N THR A 241 -22.95 14.36 -8.78
CA THR A 241 -23.27 13.53 -7.62
C THR A 241 -22.54 12.18 -7.69
N GLU A 242 -22.54 11.51 -8.84
CA GLU A 242 -21.76 10.28 -9.05
C GLU A 242 -20.26 10.50 -8.79
N ALA A 243 -19.70 11.61 -9.28
CA ALA A 243 -18.29 11.95 -9.06
C ALA A 243 -17.95 12.10 -7.58
N LEU A 244 -18.82 12.77 -6.80
CA LEU A 244 -18.64 12.95 -5.37
C LEU A 244 -18.71 11.62 -4.60
N ILE A 245 -19.62 10.72 -5.00
CA ILE A 245 -19.73 9.38 -4.40
C ILE A 245 -18.44 8.58 -4.66
N ALA A 246 -17.96 8.56 -5.91
CA ALA A 246 -16.74 7.85 -6.30
C ALA A 246 -15.50 8.43 -5.61
N GLU A 247 -15.38 9.76 -5.53
CA GLU A 247 -14.28 10.43 -4.84
C GLU A 247 -14.26 10.10 -3.34
N ASN A 248 -15.41 10.22 -2.68
CA ASN A 248 -15.54 9.88 -1.27
C ASN A 248 -15.25 8.39 -0.99
N PHE A 249 -15.56 7.49 -1.93
CA PHE A 249 -15.14 6.09 -1.84
C PHE A 249 -13.60 5.95 -1.85
N LEU A 250 -12.92 6.59 -2.81
CA LEU A 250 -11.46 6.55 -2.90
C LEU A 250 -10.79 7.18 -1.67
N GLU A 251 -11.34 8.28 -1.16
CA GLU A 251 -10.83 8.95 0.05
C GLU A 251 -10.98 8.07 1.30
N LYS A 252 -12.17 7.48 1.51
CA LYS A 252 -12.42 6.60 2.66
C LYS A 252 -11.62 5.30 2.63
N THR A 253 -11.22 4.86 1.45
CA THR A 253 -10.52 3.59 1.23
C THR A 253 -9.08 3.79 0.76
N ALA A 254 -8.49 4.95 1.07
CA ALA A 254 -7.14 5.33 0.64
C ALA A 254 -6.03 4.35 1.09
N SER A 255 -6.27 3.53 2.13
CA SER A 255 -5.38 2.45 2.56
C SER A 255 -5.33 1.25 1.60
N GLN A 256 -6.16 1.27 0.54
CA GLN A 256 -6.30 0.25 -0.50
C GLN A 256 -6.66 -1.14 0.06
N LEU A 257 -7.32 -1.18 1.22
CA LEU A 257 -7.85 -2.39 1.84
C LEU A 257 -9.18 -2.07 2.51
N THR A 258 -10.19 -2.89 2.25
CA THR A 258 -11.54 -2.76 2.83
C THR A 258 -11.86 -3.98 3.68
N TYR A 259 -12.79 -3.83 4.64
CA TYR A 259 -13.26 -4.98 5.42
C TYR A 259 -13.88 -6.07 4.54
N HIS A 260 -14.69 -5.69 3.54
CA HIS A 260 -15.23 -6.64 2.57
C HIS A 260 -14.12 -7.38 1.82
N GLY A 261 -13.13 -6.66 1.28
CA GLY A 261 -11.99 -7.26 0.60
C GLY A 261 -11.14 -8.15 1.50
N LEU A 262 -10.98 -7.79 2.78
CA LEU A 262 -10.28 -8.62 3.77
C LEU A 262 -11.02 -9.94 4.01
N CYS A 263 -12.34 -9.89 4.23
CA CYS A 263 -13.17 -11.10 4.37
C CYS A 263 -13.10 -11.97 3.11
N GLU A 264 -13.13 -11.35 1.92
CA GLU A 264 -13.05 -12.07 0.65
C GLU A 264 -11.68 -12.73 0.45
N LEU A 265 -10.58 -12.05 0.80
CA LEU A 265 -9.24 -12.64 0.84
C LEU A 265 -9.21 -13.86 1.76
N THR A 266 -9.67 -13.73 3.00
CA THR A 266 -9.71 -14.85 3.95
C THR A 266 -10.56 -16.01 3.43
N SER A 267 -11.66 -15.74 2.74
CA SER A 267 -12.55 -16.78 2.21
C SER A 267 -12.00 -17.48 0.96
N LYS A 268 -11.34 -16.76 0.05
CA LYS A 268 -10.94 -17.30 -1.27
C LYS A 268 -9.54 -17.90 -1.27
N LEU A 269 -8.61 -17.39 -0.46
CA LEU A 269 -7.27 -17.98 -0.36
C LEU A 269 -7.35 -19.40 0.21
N LYS A 270 -6.59 -20.32 -0.38
CA LYS A 270 -6.47 -21.69 0.11
C LYS A 270 -5.57 -21.71 1.34
N GLU A 271 -5.77 -22.72 2.17
CA GLU A 271 -4.93 -22.94 3.34
C GLU A 271 -3.47 -23.21 2.91
N ASP A 272 -2.51 -22.59 3.60
CA ASP A 272 -1.07 -22.65 3.33
C ASP A 272 -0.66 -22.18 1.92
N GLU A 273 -1.52 -21.42 1.23
CA GLU A 273 -1.21 -20.83 -0.07
C GLU A 273 -0.33 -19.59 0.07
N LEU A 274 0.74 -19.53 -0.73
CA LEU A 274 1.65 -18.38 -0.84
C LEU A 274 1.34 -17.57 -2.10
N CYS A 275 1.07 -16.29 -1.89
CA CYS A 275 0.71 -15.33 -2.93
C CYS A 275 1.38 -13.96 -2.69
N VAL A 276 1.20 -13.04 -3.63
CA VAL A 276 1.60 -11.64 -3.48
C VAL A 276 0.36 -10.78 -3.29
N LEU A 277 0.40 -9.88 -2.31
CA LEU A 277 -0.64 -8.90 -2.02
C LEU A 277 -0.16 -7.52 -2.47
N PHE A 278 -0.97 -6.82 -3.25
CA PHE A 278 -0.83 -5.39 -3.54
C PHE A 278 -1.72 -4.59 -2.58
N ARG A 279 -1.12 -3.68 -1.82
CA ARG A 279 -1.80 -2.77 -0.89
C ARG A 279 -0.94 -1.54 -0.66
N ASN A 280 -1.54 -0.36 -0.67
CA ASN A 280 -0.90 0.93 -0.41
C ASN A 280 0.37 1.14 -1.26
N ASN A 281 0.26 0.87 -2.58
CA ASN A 281 1.38 0.94 -3.53
C ASN A 281 2.58 0.05 -3.18
N HIS A 282 2.38 -0.98 -2.34
CA HIS A 282 3.41 -1.90 -1.89
C HIS A 282 3.02 -3.34 -2.22
N PHE A 283 4.01 -4.16 -2.54
CA PHE A 283 3.85 -5.61 -2.76
C PHE A 283 4.41 -6.38 -1.57
N SER A 284 3.58 -7.21 -0.95
CA SER A 284 3.96 -8.04 0.19
C SER A 284 3.72 -9.52 -0.11
N SER A 285 4.58 -10.40 0.40
CA SER A 285 4.28 -11.83 0.40
C SER A 285 3.19 -12.11 1.44
N LEU A 286 2.13 -12.81 1.04
CA LEU A 286 0.97 -13.12 1.87
C LEU A 286 0.79 -14.65 1.94
N MET A 287 0.36 -15.13 3.10
CA MET A 287 0.01 -16.52 3.30
C MET A 287 -1.23 -16.64 4.18
N LYS A 288 -2.06 -17.65 3.92
CA LYS A 288 -3.13 -18.05 4.82
C LYS A 288 -2.70 -19.25 5.66
N HIS A 289 -2.83 -19.16 6.98
CA HIS A 289 -2.57 -20.27 7.90
C HIS A 289 -3.57 -20.28 9.06
N LYS A 290 -4.12 -21.44 9.39
CA LYS A 290 -5.24 -21.65 10.33
C LYS A 290 -6.36 -20.62 10.18
N ASN A 291 -6.77 -20.35 8.94
CA ASN A 291 -7.80 -19.36 8.61
C ASN A 291 -7.47 -17.89 9.00
N CYS A 292 -6.21 -17.59 9.28
CA CYS A 292 -5.69 -16.25 9.49
C CYS A 292 -4.78 -15.86 8.32
N LEU A 293 -4.78 -14.57 7.96
CA LEU A 293 -3.89 -14.03 6.93
C LEU A 293 -2.62 -13.47 7.58
N TYR A 294 -1.48 -13.74 6.97
CA TYR A 294 -0.17 -13.37 7.46
C TYR A 294 0.65 -12.72 6.34
N GLN A 295 1.13 -11.50 6.57
CA GLN A 295 2.07 -10.81 5.70
C GLN A 295 3.50 -11.06 6.16
N LEU A 296 4.40 -11.36 5.23
CA LEU A 296 5.79 -11.59 5.56
C LEU A 296 6.45 -10.25 5.93
N VAL A 297 7.11 -10.21 7.09
CA VAL A 297 7.86 -9.03 7.54
C VAL A 297 9.20 -9.01 6.82
N THR A 298 9.30 -8.09 5.86
CA THR A 298 10.50 -7.90 5.03
C THR A 298 11.33 -6.71 5.47
N ASP A 299 10.91 -5.90 6.43
CA ASP A 299 11.69 -4.75 6.88
C ASP A 299 13.02 -5.20 7.54
N GLN A 300 14.12 -4.59 7.10
CA GLN A 300 15.47 -4.92 7.56
C GLN A 300 15.69 -4.67 9.06
N GLY A 301 14.95 -3.76 9.69
CA GLY A 301 14.97 -3.54 11.14
C GLY A 301 14.64 -4.79 11.95
N PHE A 302 13.87 -5.72 11.38
CA PHE A 302 13.51 -6.98 12.03
C PHE A 302 14.49 -8.13 11.77
N VAL A 303 15.62 -7.90 11.09
CA VAL A 303 16.54 -8.98 10.68
C VAL A 303 17.04 -9.83 11.86
N ASN A 304 17.32 -9.18 12.99
CA ASN A 304 17.83 -9.83 14.21
C ASN A 304 16.73 -10.26 15.19
N GLU A 305 15.46 -10.13 14.80
CA GLU A 305 14.31 -10.46 15.65
C GLU A 305 13.69 -11.79 15.27
N ASN A 306 12.99 -12.45 16.20
CA ASN A 306 12.24 -13.67 15.89
C ASN A 306 10.88 -13.38 15.20
N VAL A 307 10.67 -12.15 14.72
CA VAL A 307 9.47 -11.73 14.00
C VAL A 307 9.56 -12.17 12.54
N VAL A 308 8.60 -12.94 12.03
CA VAL A 308 8.60 -13.39 10.63
C VAL A 308 7.35 -12.96 9.90
N TRP A 309 6.20 -13.02 10.57
CA TRP A 309 4.93 -12.62 9.99
C TRP A 309 4.25 -11.55 10.82
N GLU A 310 3.39 -10.80 10.16
CA GLU A 310 2.44 -9.87 10.76
C GLU A 310 1.03 -10.32 10.40
N THR A 311 0.11 -10.37 11.37
CA THR A 311 -1.28 -10.74 11.09
C THR A 311 -1.98 -9.64 10.29
N LEU A 312 -2.67 -10.01 9.22
CA LEU A 312 -3.56 -9.14 8.47
C LEU A 312 -5.02 -9.44 8.84
N ASN A 313 -5.50 -8.84 9.93
CA ASN A 313 -6.86 -9.03 10.45
C ASN A 313 -7.70 -7.73 10.48
N ASN A 314 -7.10 -6.59 10.13
CA ASN A 314 -7.76 -5.30 10.08
C ASN A 314 -7.20 -4.42 8.96
N ILE A 315 -7.81 -3.24 8.80
CA ILE A 315 -7.42 -2.24 7.79
C ILE A 315 -6.49 -1.15 8.33
N GLU A 316 -6.32 -1.06 9.65
CA GLU A 316 -5.63 0.04 10.36
C GLU A 316 -4.12 -0.19 10.50
N GLY A 317 -3.66 -1.45 10.37
CA GLY A 317 -2.25 -1.79 10.40
C GLY A 317 -1.69 -2.04 11.80
N ASP A 318 -2.54 -2.34 12.79
CA ASP A 318 -2.15 -2.81 14.13
C ASP A 318 -2.05 -4.34 14.18
N GLY A 319 -1.39 -4.93 13.17
CA GLY A 319 -1.16 -6.36 13.09
C GLY A 319 -0.26 -6.86 14.24
N GLN A 320 -0.52 -8.08 14.70
CA GLN A 320 0.34 -8.74 15.68
C GLN A 320 1.51 -9.43 14.99
N PHE A 321 2.72 -9.17 15.46
CA PHE A 321 3.91 -9.89 15.02
C PHE A 321 3.95 -11.30 15.59
N VAL A 322 4.27 -12.26 14.73
CA VAL A 322 4.41 -13.69 15.06
C VAL A 322 5.70 -14.25 14.47
N ASP A 323 6.17 -15.36 15.03
CA ASP A 323 7.38 -16.05 14.58
C ASP A 323 7.13 -17.01 13.41
N SER A 324 8.12 -17.84 13.09
CA SER A 324 8.04 -18.82 11.99
C SER A 324 6.96 -19.89 12.19
N ASP A 325 6.58 -20.16 13.43
CA ASP A 325 5.57 -21.14 13.83
C ASP A 325 4.20 -20.48 14.12
N PHE A 326 4.05 -19.21 13.74
CA PHE A 326 2.87 -18.36 13.95
C PHE A 326 2.53 -18.13 15.43
N ILE A 327 3.54 -18.19 16.30
CA ILE A 327 3.39 -17.89 17.72
C ILE A 327 3.63 -16.38 17.92
N PRO A 328 2.73 -15.67 18.63
CA PRO A 328 2.92 -14.27 18.95
C PRO A 328 4.26 -13.96 19.59
N VAL A 329 4.97 -13.00 19.00
CA VAL A 329 6.22 -12.47 19.55
C VAL A 329 5.84 -11.29 20.47
N PRO A 330 6.15 -11.35 21.77
CA PRO A 330 5.89 -10.22 22.65
C PRO A 330 6.74 -9.02 22.19
N PRO A 331 6.18 -7.80 22.22
CA PRO A 331 6.92 -6.60 21.85
C PRO A 331 8.15 -6.49 22.76
N LYS A 332 9.31 -6.20 22.16
CA LYS A 332 10.51 -5.94 22.94
C LYS A 332 10.24 -4.77 23.88
N SER A 333 10.40 -5.00 25.18
CA SER A 333 10.45 -3.95 26.18
C SER A 333 11.78 -3.18 26.03
N SER A 334 11.85 -2.26 25.08
CA SER A 334 12.95 -1.30 24.89
C SER A 334 12.28 0.06 24.63
N ASP A 335 12.18 1.03 25.53
CA ASP A 335 13.05 1.46 26.62
C ASP A 335 12.28 1.81 27.91
N LEU A 336 12.16 0.87 28.84
CA LEU A 336 12.19 1.24 30.26
C LEU A 336 13.54 0.77 30.79
N VAL A 337 14.59 1.52 30.48
CA VAL A 337 15.80 1.51 31.30
C VAL A 337 15.37 2.04 32.67
N LEU A 338 14.88 1.16 33.53
CA LEU A 338 14.96 1.37 34.96
C LEU A 338 16.45 1.50 35.26
N PRO A 339 16.94 2.68 35.72
CA PRO A 339 18.33 2.83 36.08
C PRO A 339 18.66 1.76 37.12
N PRO A 340 19.67 0.91 36.91
CA PRO A 340 20.03 -0.10 37.89
C PRO A 340 20.85 0.55 39.00
N ASP A 341 20.23 1.43 39.82
CA ASP A 341 20.73 1.77 41.18
C ASP A 341 19.88 2.76 42.00
N LEU A 342 18.54 2.70 41.94
CA LEU A 342 17.72 3.41 42.94
C LEU A 342 17.18 2.39 43.93
N SER A 343 17.68 2.44 45.17
CA SER A 343 17.10 1.69 46.29
C SER A 343 15.60 1.90 46.30
N THR A 344 14.83 0.83 46.53
CA THR A 344 13.37 0.83 46.47
C THR A 344 12.75 1.97 47.31
N GLU A 345 13.42 2.41 48.37
CA GLU A 345 13.05 3.60 49.17
C GLU A 345 13.08 4.92 48.39
N LYS A 346 14.11 5.18 47.57
CA LYS A 346 14.19 6.43 46.78
C LYS A 346 13.12 6.51 45.70
N GLN A 347 12.69 5.35 45.21
CA GLN A 347 11.62 5.25 44.22
C GLN A 347 10.26 5.54 44.85
N ILE A 348 10.02 5.02 46.07
CA ILE A 348 8.83 5.32 46.87
C ILE A 348 8.77 6.82 47.22
N ASP A 349 9.91 7.42 47.59
CA ASP A 349 9.97 8.86 47.90
C ASP A 349 9.64 9.73 46.68
N GLN A 350 10.12 9.33 45.49
CA GLN A 350 9.86 10.07 44.25
C GLN A 350 8.39 9.97 43.83
N ASP A 351 7.81 8.77 43.89
CA ASP A 351 6.39 8.56 43.60
C ASP A 351 5.49 9.29 44.61
N PHE A 352 5.88 9.32 45.89
CA PHE A 352 5.18 10.08 46.93
C PHE A 352 5.23 11.59 46.68
N LEU A 353 6.38 12.11 46.25
CA LEU A 353 6.55 13.54 45.89
C LEU A 353 5.71 13.93 44.67
N VAL A 354 5.61 13.07 43.66
CA VAL A 354 4.76 13.29 42.48
C VAL A 354 3.28 13.23 42.87
N ALA A 355 2.87 12.28 43.71
CA ALA A 355 1.49 12.19 44.20
C ALA A 355 1.10 13.43 45.02
N LEU A 356 2.02 13.96 45.84
CA LEU A 356 1.77 15.15 46.64
C LEU A 356 1.62 16.41 45.77
N SER A 357 2.44 16.56 44.72
CA SER A 357 2.35 17.71 43.81
C SER A 357 1.03 17.73 43.04
N LEU A 358 0.59 16.57 42.55
CA LEU A 358 -0.71 16.41 41.90
C LEU A 358 -1.88 16.75 42.84
N GLN A 359 -1.77 16.36 44.12
CA GLN A 359 -2.80 16.67 45.10
C GLN A 359 -2.88 18.18 45.42
N GLU A 360 -1.73 18.85 45.56
CA GLU A 360 -1.69 20.31 45.76
C GLU A 360 -2.23 21.08 44.54
N GLU A 361 -1.93 20.60 43.33
CA GLU A 361 -2.41 21.21 42.09
C GLU A 361 -3.93 21.06 41.96
N GLN A 362 -4.48 19.89 42.29
CA GLN A 362 -5.93 19.68 42.35
C GLN A 362 -6.61 20.55 43.42
N GLN A 363 -5.97 20.78 44.57
CA GLN A 363 -6.49 21.69 45.59
C GLN A 363 -6.48 23.15 45.12
N LYS A 364 -5.39 23.60 44.47
CA LYS A 364 -5.29 24.94 43.88
C LYS A 364 -6.34 25.15 42.79
N GLN A 365 -6.58 24.16 41.93
CA GLN A 365 -7.62 24.22 40.90
C GLN A 365 -9.03 24.28 41.52
N LYS A 366 -9.29 23.54 42.61
CA LYS A 366 -10.56 23.62 43.35
C LYS A 366 -10.77 25.00 43.98
N THR A 367 -9.76 25.57 44.65
CA THR A 367 -9.88 26.92 45.25
C THR A 367 -10.08 28.02 44.20
N THR A 368 -9.46 27.89 43.03
CA THR A 368 -9.62 28.85 41.93
C THR A 368 -11.03 28.77 41.33
N SER A 369 -11.60 27.57 41.22
CA SER A 369 -12.99 27.36 40.75
C SER A 369 -14.05 27.86 41.76
N LEU A 370 -13.77 27.79 43.06
CA LEU A 370 -14.63 28.35 44.12
C LEU A 370 -14.61 29.89 44.14
N ASN A 371 -13.45 30.52 43.98
CA ASN A 371 -13.35 31.99 43.94
C ASN A 371 -13.95 32.61 42.66
N GLY A 372 -13.91 31.91 41.52
CA GLY A 372 -14.55 32.35 40.28
C GLY A 372 -16.09 32.37 40.34
N LYS A 373 -16.71 31.51 41.17
CA LYS A 373 -18.17 31.51 41.37
C LYS A 373 -18.65 32.63 42.28
N THR A 374 -17.81 33.16 43.17
CA THR A 374 -18.17 34.24 44.09
C THR A 374 -18.13 35.61 43.39
N LEU A 375 -17.26 35.81 42.39
CA LEU A 375 -17.23 37.06 41.60
C LEU A 375 -18.39 37.18 40.60
N LYS A 376 -18.96 36.08 40.09
CA LYS A 376 -20.12 36.13 39.19
C LYS A 376 -21.47 36.38 39.89
N ARG A 377 -21.52 36.45 41.23
CA ARG A 377 -22.74 36.77 42.00
C ARG A 377 -22.81 38.24 42.47
N LYS A 378 -21.79 39.04 42.18
CA LYS A 378 -21.79 40.50 42.37
C LYS A 378 -21.41 41.18 41.06
N ASN A 379 -22.33 41.16 40.11
CA ASN A 379 -22.54 42.18 39.09
C ASN A 379 -23.95 42.01 38.53
#